data_AF-U9UV20-F1
#
_entry.id   AF-U9UV20-F1
#
_cell.length_a   1.000
_cell.length_b   1.000
_cell.length_c   1.000
_cell.angle_alpha   90.00
_cell.angle_beta   90.00
_cell.angle_gamma   90.00
#
_symmetry.space_group_name_H-M   'P 1'
#
loop_
_entity.id
_entity.type
_entity.pdbx_description
1 polymer ?
#
loop_
_entity_poly.entity_id
_entity_poly.type
_entity_poly.pdbx_seq_one_letter_code
_entity_poly.pdbx_strand_id
1 'polypeptide(L)'
;AKKYPTKYKAFQILYGISQNPDTGDYILVQNNSINLVNWISGNEKIDSFIQKKQLEINEYKDIVLEWISYNQFNEIKETSKNGFITVYSAIWKDGPLNCQYSEYKRNPNKEIALKCLHNSQKSIDSLINEAKKYPINYEAFQVLYGISQNPDTKDYILVQNSSIILANQISGNEKIDDFIQERQLKIIHHDDIVLEWIPYNQFDEIEKSGKNGLITVYSAIWKDGPLHKKHWWDENYIRDSNKKVALKCLHNLRKSINTLINEAKIYLTNKDEFQVLYGISQYPDTGDYIFVQNNSTNLVNQISKNDKINDFIQERKLKINDYDDIQLEWIPFNQFNEINETSKNELITIYSAIWKDGPLCHNE
;
A
#
# COMPACT_ATOMS: atom_id res chain seq x y z
N ALA A 1 -22.87 -26.15 11.00
CA ALA A 1 -22.77 -25.85 12.44
C ALA A 1 -21.33 -25.58 12.90
N LYS A 2 -20.38 -26.53 12.77
CA LYS A 2 -19.02 -26.43 13.34
C LYS A 2 -18.19 -25.18 12.95
N LYS A 3 -18.49 -24.54 11.82
CA LYS A 3 -17.80 -23.33 11.34
C LYS A 3 -18.26 -22.03 12.03
N TYR A 4 -19.39 -22.04 12.75
CA TYR A 4 -19.91 -20.85 13.40
C TYR A 4 -19.21 -20.61 14.74
N PRO A 5 -18.88 -19.34 15.08
CA PRO A 5 -18.26 -19.00 16.35
C PRO A 5 -19.23 -19.25 17.52
N THR A 6 -18.67 -19.60 18.67
CA THR A 6 -19.41 -19.80 19.94
C THR A 6 -19.43 -18.53 20.82
N LYS A 7 -18.76 -17.46 20.40
CA LYS A 7 -18.71 -16.19 21.11
C LYS A 7 -20.05 -15.45 20.97
N TYR A 8 -20.64 -15.03 22.09
CA TYR A 8 -21.92 -14.31 22.15
C TYR A 8 -21.93 -12.94 21.42
N LYS A 9 -20.76 -12.41 21.06
CA LYS A 9 -20.62 -11.12 20.33
C LYS A 9 -20.13 -11.26 18.89
N ALA A 10 -20.10 -12.48 18.35
CA ALA A 10 -19.69 -12.68 16.97
C ALA A 10 -20.72 -12.12 15.99
N PHE A 11 -20.26 -11.72 14.80
CA PHE A 11 -21.14 -11.18 13.76
C PHE A 11 -22.21 -12.19 13.31
N GLN A 12 -21.83 -13.46 13.10
CA GLN A 12 -22.76 -14.54 12.79
C GLN A 12 -22.82 -15.55 13.93
N ILE A 13 -23.92 -15.55 14.69
CA ILE A 13 -24.18 -16.50 15.78
C ILE A 13 -25.24 -17.50 15.34
N LEU A 14 -24.94 -18.78 15.58
CA LEU A 14 -25.89 -19.88 15.40
C LEU A 14 -26.53 -20.20 16.76
N TYR A 15 -27.84 -19.96 16.89
CA TYR A 15 -28.59 -20.25 18.12
C TYR A 15 -29.12 -21.67 18.18
N GLY A 16 -29.32 -22.32 17.03
CA GLY A 16 -29.86 -23.67 17.00
C GLY A 16 -29.96 -24.26 15.60
N ILE A 17 -30.46 -25.48 15.55
CA ILE A 17 -30.79 -26.21 14.32
C ILE A 17 -32.21 -26.72 14.47
N SER A 18 -33.04 -26.50 13.46
CA SER A 18 -34.38 -27.06 13.35
C SER A 18 -34.46 -27.95 12.10
N GLN A 19 -35.57 -28.63 11.89
CA GLN A 19 -35.81 -29.45 10.71
C GLN A 19 -37.20 -29.14 10.17
N ASN A 20 -37.29 -28.93 8.86
CA ASN A 20 -38.57 -28.82 8.18
C ASN A 20 -39.26 -30.19 8.20
N PRO A 21 -40.44 -30.33 8.82
CA PRO A 21 -41.12 -31.63 8.91
C PRO A 21 -41.64 -32.13 7.56
N ASP A 22 -41.86 -31.24 6.59
CA ASP A 22 -42.45 -31.59 5.28
C ASP A 22 -41.37 -31.98 4.26
N THR A 23 -40.25 -31.25 4.24
CA THR A 23 -39.14 -31.49 3.29
C THR A 23 -38.01 -32.33 3.87
N GLY A 24 -37.91 -32.41 5.20
CA GLY A 24 -36.80 -33.03 5.92
C GLY A 24 -35.53 -32.19 6.00
N ASP A 25 -35.53 -30.97 5.44
CA ASP A 25 -34.35 -30.09 5.40
C ASP A 25 -33.96 -29.56 6.78
N TYR A 26 -32.67 -29.51 7.05
CA TYR A 26 -32.15 -28.89 8.28
C TYR A 26 -32.05 -27.37 8.13
N ILE A 27 -32.63 -26.66 9.10
CA ILE A 27 -32.69 -25.20 9.16
C ILE A 27 -31.71 -24.70 10.23
N LEU A 28 -30.84 -23.76 9.89
CA LEU A 28 -29.98 -23.09 10.85
C LEU A 28 -30.70 -21.87 11.44
N VAL A 29 -30.77 -21.76 12.77
CA VAL A 29 -31.43 -20.64 13.47
C VAL A 29 -30.37 -19.59 13.83
N GLN A 30 -30.51 -18.39 13.28
CA GLN A 30 -29.57 -17.27 13.45
C GLN A 30 -30.29 -15.98 13.85
N ASN A 31 -29.54 -14.96 14.29
CA ASN A 31 -30.10 -13.63 14.53
C ASN A 31 -30.61 -13.03 13.21
N ASN A 32 -31.80 -12.41 13.21
CA ASN A 32 -32.39 -11.73 12.06
C ASN A 32 -32.05 -10.22 12.03
N SER A 33 -31.14 -9.73 12.88
CA SER A 33 -30.71 -8.31 12.87
C SER A 33 -30.03 -7.88 11.55
N ILE A 34 -29.59 -8.83 10.73
CA ILE A 34 -28.92 -8.59 9.45
C ILE A 34 -29.64 -9.40 8.37
N ASN A 35 -30.22 -8.73 7.38
CA ASN A 35 -30.91 -9.41 6.29
C ASN A 35 -29.90 -9.99 5.29
N LEU A 36 -29.43 -11.21 5.58
CA LEU A 36 -28.44 -11.96 4.78
C LEU A 36 -28.91 -12.26 3.35
N VAL A 37 -30.22 -12.19 3.08
CA VAL A 37 -30.79 -12.49 1.74
C VAL A 37 -30.28 -11.49 0.69
N ASN A 38 -30.01 -10.25 1.10
CA ASN A 38 -29.53 -9.21 0.18
C ASN A 38 -28.04 -9.37 -0.18
N TRP A 39 -27.33 -10.35 0.40
CA TRP A 39 -25.89 -10.57 0.22
C TRP A 39 -25.55 -11.83 -0.55
N ILE A 40 -26.54 -12.42 -1.22
CA ILE A 40 -26.35 -13.59 -2.07
C ILE A 40 -26.09 -13.10 -3.50
N SER A 41 -24.93 -13.47 -4.04
CA SER A 41 -24.53 -13.14 -5.41
C SER A 41 -25.17 -14.05 -6.45
N GLY A 42 -25.69 -15.19 -6.03
CA GLY A 42 -26.10 -16.30 -6.91
C GLY A 42 -24.91 -17.14 -7.38
N ASN A 43 -23.71 -16.87 -6.86
CA ASN A 43 -22.49 -17.63 -7.13
C ASN A 43 -21.96 -18.26 -5.83
N GLU A 44 -22.10 -19.58 -5.73
CA GLU A 44 -21.76 -20.33 -4.51
C GLU A 44 -20.32 -20.11 -4.03
N LYS A 45 -19.35 -19.95 -4.94
CA LYS A 45 -17.95 -19.71 -4.58
C LYS A 45 -17.75 -18.33 -3.94
N ILE A 46 -18.38 -17.30 -4.50
CA ILE A 46 -18.31 -15.93 -3.98
C ILE A 46 -19.03 -15.86 -2.64
N ASP A 47 -20.24 -16.42 -2.57
CA ASP A 47 -21.05 -16.44 -1.36
C ASP A 47 -20.33 -17.17 -0.21
N SER A 48 -19.70 -18.30 -0.53
CA SER A 48 -18.88 -19.07 0.43
C SER A 48 -17.66 -18.28 0.91
N PHE A 49 -17.01 -17.51 0.02
CA PHE A 49 -15.88 -16.67 0.38
C PHE A 49 -16.30 -15.52 1.31
N ILE A 50 -17.38 -14.82 0.97
CA ILE A 50 -17.94 -13.72 1.78
C ILE A 50 -18.33 -14.25 3.16
N GLN A 51 -19.05 -15.36 3.23
CA GLN A 51 -19.43 -15.98 4.50
C GLN A 51 -18.20 -16.37 5.33
N LYS A 52 -17.16 -16.93 4.70
CA LYS A 52 -15.92 -17.26 5.42
C LYS A 52 -15.29 -16.00 6.04
N LYS A 53 -15.23 -14.89 5.30
CA LYS A 53 -14.70 -13.61 5.81
C LYS A 53 -15.53 -13.05 6.96
N GLN A 54 -16.85 -13.13 6.85
CA GLN A 54 -17.78 -12.71 7.91
C GLN A 54 -17.64 -13.55 9.20
N LEU A 55 -17.22 -14.81 9.10
CA LEU A 55 -16.93 -15.67 10.25
C LEU A 55 -15.56 -15.38 10.90
N GLU A 56 -14.65 -14.72 10.19
CA GLU A 56 -13.31 -14.31 10.70
C GLU A 56 -13.41 -13.04 11.58
N ILE A 57 -14.54 -12.32 11.55
CA ILE A 57 -14.79 -11.11 12.33
C ILE A 57 -14.76 -11.42 13.83
N ASN A 58 -13.84 -10.76 14.54
CA ASN A 58 -13.62 -10.94 15.97
C ASN A 58 -13.75 -9.64 16.76
N GLU A 59 -13.54 -8.50 16.13
CA GLU A 59 -13.63 -7.18 16.76
C GLU A 59 -14.86 -6.41 16.27
N TYR A 60 -15.33 -5.47 17.08
CA TYR A 60 -16.50 -4.67 16.74
C TYR A 60 -16.24 -3.71 15.57
N LYS A 61 -14.99 -3.30 15.35
CA LYS A 61 -14.64 -2.43 14.22
C LYS A 61 -14.36 -3.19 12.93
N ASP A 62 -14.21 -4.51 12.98
CA ASP A 62 -13.88 -5.31 11.79
C ASP A 62 -14.89 -5.08 10.65
N ILE A 63 -14.36 -5.02 9.44
CA ILE A 63 -15.12 -4.77 8.23
C ILE A 63 -15.97 -5.98 7.88
N VAL A 64 -17.26 -5.73 7.71
CA VAL A 64 -18.20 -6.71 7.19
C VAL A 64 -18.10 -6.71 5.67
N LEU A 65 -17.48 -7.73 5.10
CA LEU A 65 -17.45 -7.93 3.65
C LEU A 65 -18.84 -8.35 3.16
N GLU A 66 -19.35 -7.73 2.09
CA GLU A 66 -20.70 -7.96 1.55
C GLU A 66 -20.69 -8.24 0.04
N TRP A 67 -21.72 -8.93 -0.44
CA TRP A 67 -22.11 -8.81 -1.85
C TRP A 67 -22.98 -7.57 -1.99
N ILE A 68 -22.64 -6.69 -2.92
CA ILE A 68 -23.31 -5.41 -3.11
C ILE A 68 -23.94 -5.39 -4.49
N SER A 69 -25.26 -5.26 -4.55
CA SER A 69 -25.98 -5.15 -5.82
C SER A 69 -25.58 -3.87 -6.56
N TYR A 70 -25.31 -3.95 -7.86
CA TYR A 70 -24.79 -2.81 -8.62
C TYR A 70 -25.70 -1.56 -8.61
N ASN A 71 -27.02 -1.76 -8.50
CA ASN A 71 -28.01 -0.67 -8.40
C ASN A 71 -27.91 0.18 -7.11
N GLN A 72 -27.04 -0.20 -6.18
CA GLN A 72 -26.72 0.53 -4.96
C GLN A 72 -25.77 1.71 -5.21
N PHE A 73 -25.12 1.76 -6.37
CA PHE A 73 -24.15 2.81 -6.70
C PHE A 73 -24.81 3.94 -7.50
N ASN A 74 -24.57 5.17 -7.06
CA ASN A 74 -24.96 6.41 -7.73
C ASN A 74 -23.72 7.23 -8.10
N GLU A 75 -23.90 8.21 -8.98
CA GLU A 75 -22.87 9.21 -9.34
C GLU A 75 -21.52 8.59 -9.77
N ILE A 76 -21.59 7.48 -10.50
CA ILE A 76 -20.42 6.73 -10.95
C ILE A 76 -19.60 7.59 -11.92
N LYS A 77 -18.33 7.87 -11.59
CA LYS A 77 -17.41 8.67 -12.42
C LYS A 77 -16.08 7.94 -12.55
N GLU A 78 -15.55 7.83 -13.77
CA GLU A 78 -14.23 7.24 -14.01
C GLU A 78 -13.14 8.14 -13.42
N THR A 79 -12.25 7.58 -12.60
CA THR A 79 -11.15 8.31 -11.96
C THR A 79 -9.79 7.92 -12.53
N SER A 80 -9.61 6.64 -12.87
CA SER A 80 -8.39 6.16 -13.54
C SER A 80 -8.67 4.88 -14.31
N LYS A 81 -7.91 4.66 -15.40
CA LYS A 81 -8.10 3.53 -16.31
C LYS A 81 -6.78 3.05 -16.88
N ASN A 82 -6.62 1.73 -16.95
CA ASN A 82 -5.56 1.08 -17.70
C ASN A 82 -6.13 -0.11 -18.51
N GLY A 83 -5.25 -0.94 -19.09
CA GLY A 83 -5.66 -2.06 -19.94
C GLY A 83 -6.48 -3.16 -19.25
N PHE A 84 -6.42 -3.27 -17.91
CA PHE A 84 -7.04 -4.38 -17.15
C PHE A 84 -7.98 -3.91 -16.03
N ILE A 85 -7.82 -2.68 -15.57
CA ILE A 85 -8.51 -2.14 -14.39
C ILE A 85 -9.01 -0.74 -14.73
N THR A 86 -10.25 -0.47 -14.38
CA THR A 86 -10.77 0.91 -14.28
C THR A 86 -11.26 1.15 -12.86
N VAL A 87 -10.86 2.27 -12.28
CA VAL A 87 -11.34 2.74 -10.99
C VAL A 87 -12.37 3.82 -11.24
N TYR A 88 -13.51 3.69 -10.57
CA TYR A 88 -14.55 4.71 -10.54
C TYR A 88 -14.76 5.21 -9.12
N SER A 89 -15.10 6.49 -8.95
CA SER A 89 -15.74 6.97 -7.74
C SER A 89 -17.25 6.77 -7.84
N ALA A 90 -17.90 6.50 -6.71
CA ALA A 90 -19.35 6.36 -6.63
C ALA A 90 -19.87 6.66 -5.22
N ILE A 91 -21.16 6.92 -5.11
CA ILE A 91 -21.88 6.99 -3.84
C ILE A 91 -22.63 5.67 -3.61
N TRP A 92 -22.31 4.96 -2.52
CA TRP A 92 -23.06 3.78 -2.10
C TRP A 92 -24.25 4.19 -1.22
N LYS A 93 -25.48 4.00 -1.73
CA LYS A 93 -26.75 4.40 -1.07
C LYS A 93 -26.88 3.86 0.34
N ASP A 94 -26.85 2.54 0.50
CA ASP A 94 -26.98 1.91 1.81
C ASP A 94 -25.70 2.06 2.64
N GLY A 95 -24.55 2.06 1.97
CA GLY A 95 -23.23 2.20 2.60
C GLY A 95 -22.82 1.00 3.48
N PRO A 96 -21.59 1.04 4.02
CA PRO A 96 -21.04 -0.07 4.78
C PRO A 96 -21.78 -0.27 6.10
N LEU A 97 -21.83 -1.52 6.55
CA LEU A 97 -22.31 -1.87 7.87
C LEU A 97 -21.18 -1.66 8.91
N ASN A 98 -21.46 -0.93 9.98
CA ASN A 98 -20.53 -0.67 11.08
C ASN A 98 -21.18 -1.03 12.43
N CYS A 99 -20.41 -1.62 13.35
CA CYS A 99 -20.89 -1.90 14.70
C CYS A 99 -20.69 -0.67 15.60
N GLN A 100 -21.79 -0.08 16.05
CA GLN A 100 -21.79 1.00 17.03
C GLN A 100 -22.49 0.50 18.29
N TYR A 101 -21.77 0.52 19.42
CA TYR A 101 -22.31 0.14 20.74
C TYR A 101 -22.99 -1.25 20.78
N SER A 102 -22.45 -2.23 20.05
CA SER A 102 -22.97 -3.60 19.93
C SER A 102 -24.19 -3.77 19.00
N GLU A 103 -24.53 -2.76 18.21
CA GLU A 103 -25.54 -2.84 17.15
C GLU A 103 -24.93 -2.50 15.80
N TYR A 104 -25.34 -3.23 14.76
CA TYR A 104 -24.91 -2.94 13.39
C TYR A 104 -25.81 -1.89 12.75
N LYS A 105 -25.20 -0.80 12.27
CA LYS A 105 -25.86 0.30 11.57
C LYS A 105 -25.19 0.55 10.23
N ARG A 106 -26.02 0.90 9.24
CA ARG A 106 -25.58 1.32 7.91
C ARG A 106 -25.05 2.75 7.98
N ASN A 107 -23.97 3.04 7.25
CA ASN A 107 -23.48 4.39 7.03
C ASN A 107 -23.82 4.86 5.60
N PRO A 108 -25.05 5.34 5.34
CA PRO A 108 -25.55 5.57 3.99
C PRO A 108 -24.82 6.70 3.25
N ASN A 109 -24.94 6.68 1.92
CA ASN A 109 -24.36 7.66 1.00
C ASN A 109 -22.84 7.83 1.15
N LYS A 110 -22.14 6.74 1.48
CA LYS A 110 -20.68 6.74 1.61
C LYS A 110 -20.04 6.82 0.22
N GLU A 111 -19.08 7.73 0.06
CA GLU A 111 -18.22 7.76 -1.11
C GLU A 111 -17.25 6.57 -1.08
N ILE A 112 -17.17 5.86 -2.20
CA ILE A 112 -16.42 4.63 -2.36
C ILE A 112 -15.65 4.61 -3.68
N ALA A 113 -14.64 3.75 -3.73
CA ALA A 113 -13.95 3.40 -4.97
C ALA A 113 -14.48 2.05 -5.51
N LEU A 114 -14.77 2.00 -6.80
CA LEU A 114 -15.16 0.80 -7.54
C LEU A 114 -13.99 0.38 -8.43
N LYS A 115 -13.21 -0.61 -8.01
CA LYS A 115 -12.13 -1.20 -8.81
C LYS A 115 -12.71 -2.28 -9.72
N CYS A 116 -13.03 -1.90 -10.95
CA CYS A 116 -13.57 -2.78 -11.99
C CYS A 116 -12.43 -3.55 -12.66
N LEU A 117 -12.55 -4.87 -12.72
CA LEU A 117 -11.56 -5.77 -13.30
C LEU A 117 -12.03 -6.20 -14.70
N HIS A 118 -11.47 -5.59 -15.75
CA HIS A 118 -11.91 -5.79 -17.14
C HIS A 118 -11.40 -7.08 -17.78
N ASN A 119 -12.17 -7.57 -18.75
CA ASN A 119 -11.84 -8.69 -19.63
C ASN A 119 -11.50 -9.98 -18.88
N SER A 120 -11.93 -10.10 -17.62
CA SER A 120 -11.65 -11.21 -16.70
C SER A 120 -10.61 -12.19 -17.22
N GLN A 121 -9.33 -11.80 -17.22
CA GLN A 121 -8.24 -12.74 -17.48
C GLN A 121 -8.15 -13.82 -16.37
N LYS A 122 -9.15 -13.93 -15.49
CA LYS A 122 -9.01 -14.47 -14.15
C LYS A 122 -10.39 -14.91 -13.65
N SER A 123 -10.53 -16.21 -13.43
CA SER A 123 -11.72 -16.90 -12.91
C SER A 123 -12.20 -16.31 -11.58
N ILE A 124 -13.38 -16.75 -11.12
CA ILE A 124 -13.86 -16.46 -9.74
C ILE A 124 -12.77 -16.72 -8.70
N ASP A 125 -11.93 -17.74 -8.89
CA ASP A 125 -10.85 -18.05 -7.95
C ASP A 125 -9.81 -16.93 -7.87
N SER A 126 -9.51 -16.27 -8.98
CA SER A 126 -8.61 -15.13 -8.97
C SER A 126 -9.24 -13.87 -8.42
N LEU A 127 -10.53 -13.61 -8.66
CA LEU A 127 -11.25 -12.52 -7.97
C LEU A 127 -11.14 -12.71 -6.46
N ILE A 128 -11.41 -13.93 -6.00
CA ILE A 128 -11.29 -14.30 -4.58
C ILE A 128 -9.86 -14.13 -4.09
N ASN A 129 -8.85 -14.53 -4.88
CA ASN A 129 -7.45 -14.36 -4.48
C ASN A 129 -7.03 -12.89 -4.38
N GLU A 130 -7.55 -12.03 -5.25
CA GLU A 130 -7.36 -10.57 -5.13
C GLU A 130 -8.07 -10.03 -3.88
N ALA A 131 -9.33 -10.41 -3.66
CA ALA A 131 -10.12 -9.99 -2.49
C ALA A 131 -9.52 -10.47 -1.16
N LYS A 132 -8.83 -11.62 -1.13
CA LYS A 132 -8.15 -12.15 0.07
C LYS A 132 -6.98 -11.28 0.55
N LYS A 133 -6.42 -10.44 -0.32
CA LYS A 133 -5.26 -9.59 0.04
C LYS A 133 -5.64 -8.48 1.02
N TYR A 134 -6.92 -8.10 1.07
CA TYR A 134 -7.39 -7.00 1.89
C TYR A 134 -7.53 -7.41 3.36
N PRO A 135 -7.02 -6.58 4.30
CA PRO A 135 -7.25 -6.79 5.72
C PRO A 135 -8.72 -6.55 6.08
N ILE A 136 -9.14 -7.17 7.19
CA ILE A 136 -10.49 -6.99 7.77
C ILE A 136 -10.50 -5.79 8.75
N ASN A 137 -9.32 -5.31 9.16
CA ASN A 137 -9.17 -4.19 10.10
C ASN A 137 -9.68 -2.87 9.48
N TYR A 138 -10.56 -2.16 10.18
CA TYR A 138 -11.08 -0.84 9.79
C TYR A 138 -10.01 0.25 9.68
N GLU A 139 -8.92 0.12 10.44
CA GLU A 139 -7.84 1.11 10.48
C GLU A 139 -6.91 1.01 9.26
N ALA A 140 -7.04 -0.06 8.47
CA ALA A 140 -6.25 -0.27 7.27
C ALA A 140 -6.45 0.84 6.24
N PHE A 141 -5.37 1.16 5.51
CA PHE A 141 -5.43 2.16 4.44
C PHE A 141 -6.38 1.75 3.31
N GLN A 142 -6.30 0.50 2.87
CA GLN A 142 -7.20 -0.08 1.86
C GLN A 142 -8.18 -1.05 2.52
N VAL A 143 -9.44 -0.66 2.54
CA VAL A 143 -10.54 -1.47 3.06
C VAL A 143 -11.37 -2.01 1.92
N LEU A 144 -11.68 -3.31 1.95
CA LEU A 144 -12.62 -3.94 1.03
C LEU A 144 -13.98 -4.11 1.71
N TYR A 145 -14.96 -3.32 1.29
CA TYR A 145 -16.34 -3.42 1.79
C TYR A 145 -17.11 -4.55 1.12
N GLY A 146 -16.80 -4.87 -0.13
CA GLY A 146 -17.57 -5.90 -0.81
C GLY A 146 -17.15 -6.22 -2.22
N ILE A 147 -17.90 -7.13 -2.81
CA ILE A 147 -17.81 -7.53 -4.20
C ILE A 147 -19.13 -7.18 -4.87
N SER A 148 -19.04 -6.66 -6.09
CA SER A 148 -20.19 -6.43 -6.96
C SER A 148 -19.90 -6.97 -8.36
N GLN A 149 -20.90 -6.92 -9.23
CA GLN A 149 -20.76 -7.25 -10.64
C GLN A 149 -21.55 -6.26 -11.48
N ASN A 150 -20.92 -5.71 -12.51
CA ASN A 150 -21.61 -4.88 -13.48
C ASN A 150 -22.63 -5.75 -14.26
N PRO A 151 -23.93 -5.41 -14.26
CA PRO A 151 -24.95 -6.22 -14.91
C PRO A 151 -24.80 -6.24 -16.44
N ASP A 152 -24.20 -5.22 -17.03
CA ASP A 152 -24.06 -5.07 -18.48
C ASP A 152 -22.77 -5.73 -18.98
N THR A 153 -21.63 -5.40 -18.38
CA THR A 153 -20.33 -5.95 -18.83
C THR A 153 -20.00 -7.31 -18.24
N LYS A 154 -20.68 -7.70 -17.15
CA LYS A 154 -20.37 -8.88 -16.31
C LYS A 154 -19.02 -8.83 -15.61
N ASP A 155 -18.29 -7.71 -15.70
CA ASP A 155 -17.05 -7.50 -14.97
C ASP A 155 -17.33 -7.47 -13.47
N TYR A 156 -16.47 -8.14 -12.70
CA TYR A 156 -16.50 -8.07 -11.25
C TYR A 156 -15.84 -6.79 -10.76
N ILE A 157 -16.36 -6.29 -9.63
CA ILE A 157 -15.97 -5.02 -9.04
C ILE A 157 -15.61 -5.27 -7.58
N LEU A 158 -14.45 -4.80 -7.16
CA LEU A 158 -14.09 -4.70 -5.74
C LEU A 158 -14.51 -3.32 -5.23
N VAL A 159 -15.30 -3.30 -4.16
CA VAL A 159 -15.87 -2.09 -3.57
C VAL A 159 -15.03 -1.69 -2.35
N GLN A 160 -14.42 -0.51 -2.40
CA GLN A 160 -13.37 -0.11 -1.46
C GLN A 160 -13.61 1.28 -0.88
N ASN A 161 -12.87 1.66 0.15
CA ASN A 161 -12.89 3.02 0.70
C ASN A 161 -12.36 4.06 -0.30
N SER A 162 -12.83 5.30 -0.18
CA SER A 162 -12.50 6.40 -1.08
C SER A 162 -11.03 6.86 -1.01
N SER A 163 -10.28 6.50 0.03
CA SER A 163 -8.83 6.79 0.14
C SER A 163 -8.03 6.33 -1.08
N ILE A 164 -8.49 5.24 -1.71
CA ILE A 164 -7.91 4.70 -2.94
C ILE A 164 -8.07 5.66 -4.13
N ILE A 165 -9.14 6.44 -4.21
CA ILE A 165 -9.34 7.42 -5.30
C ILE A 165 -8.19 8.43 -5.31
N LEU A 166 -7.68 8.79 -4.13
CA LEU A 166 -6.57 9.72 -3.99
C LEU A 166 -5.21 9.09 -4.36
N ALA A 167 -5.03 7.79 -4.11
CA ALA A 167 -3.73 7.11 -4.20
C ALA A 167 -3.53 6.23 -5.46
N ASN A 168 -4.59 5.87 -6.19
CA ASN A 168 -4.52 5.01 -7.38
C ASN A 168 -4.23 5.78 -8.66
N GLN A 169 -3.15 6.54 -8.65
CA GLN A 169 -2.52 6.96 -9.89
C GLN A 169 -1.79 5.77 -10.49
N ILE A 170 -2.14 5.39 -11.70
CA ILE A 170 -1.61 4.18 -12.35
C ILE A 170 -0.34 4.58 -13.09
N SER A 171 0.76 3.85 -12.89
CA SER A 171 2.04 4.11 -13.55
C SER A 171 2.06 3.73 -15.04
N GLY A 172 1.12 2.89 -15.45
CA GLY A 172 1.13 2.22 -16.75
C GLY A 172 2.04 0.98 -16.76
N ASN A 173 2.64 0.64 -15.62
CA ASN A 173 3.49 -0.54 -15.45
C ASN A 173 2.93 -1.46 -14.37
N GLU A 174 2.36 -2.60 -14.79
CA GLU A 174 1.70 -3.57 -13.91
C GLU A 174 2.56 -3.99 -12.70
N LYS A 175 3.87 -4.18 -12.89
CA LYS A 175 4.75 -4.59 -11.78
C LYS A 175 4.96 -3.50 -10.73
N ILE A 176 4.99 -2.24 -11.15
CA ILE A 176 5.13 -1.10 -10.23
C ILE A 176 3.80 -0.89 -9.52
N ASP A 177 2.69 -0.95 -10.25
CA ASP A 177 1.34 -0.82 -9.70
C ASP A 177 1.07 -1.92 -8.67
N ASP A 178 1.42 -3.18 -8.98
CA ASP A 178 1.32 -4.32 -8.06
C ASP A 178 2.19 -4.13 -6.81
N PHE A 179 3.42 -3.63 -6.97
CA PHE A 179 4.33 -3.36 -5.84
C PHE A 179 3.76 -2.27 -4.92
N ILE A 180 3.29 -1.16 -5.49
CA ILE A 180 2.67 -0.07 -4.73
C ILE A 180 1.43 -0.58 -3.99
N GLN A 181 0.56 -1.32 -4.67
CA GLN A 181 -0.64 -1.90 -4.07
C GLN A 181 -0.26 -2.87 -2.94
N GLU A 182 0.74 -3.74 -3.12
CA GLU A 182 1.22 -4.65 -2.07
C GLU A 182 1.67 -3.89 -0.81
N ARG A 183 2.33 -2.74 -0.99
CA ARG A 183 2.76 -1.90 0.13
C ARG A 183 1.60 -1.21 0.81
N GLN A 184 0.69 -0.63 0.06
CA GLN A 184 -0.51 0.03 0.59
C GLN A 184 -1.42 -0.91 1.37
N LEU A 185 -1.51 -2.19 0.99
CA LEU A 185 -2.28 -3.22 1.69
C LEU A 185 -1.71 -3.60 3.06
N LYS A 186 -0.43 -3.31 3.32
CA LYS A 186 0.24 -3.58 4.60
C LYS A 186 0.09 -2.44 5.61
N ILE A 187 -0.44 -1.30 5.18
CA ILE A 187 -0.66 -0.13 6.04
C ILE A 187 -1.87 -0.40 6.94
N ILE A 188 -1.59 -0.48 8.24
CA ILE A 188 -2.60 -0.71 9.29
C ILE A 188 -2.60 0.36 10.36
N HIS A 189 -1.54 1.17 10.45
CA HIS A 189 -1.46 2.28 11.38
C HIS A 189 -1.59 3.63 10.65
N HIS A 190 -2.16 4.60 11.35
CA HIS A 190 -2.44 5.93 10.79
C HIS A 190 -1.18 6.74 10.43
N ASP A 191 -0.06 6.46 11.08
CA ASP A 191 1.23 7.14 10.86
C ASP A 191 2.09 6.46 9.77
N ASP A 192 1.65 5.31 9.25
CA ASP A 192 2.38 4.60 8.20
C ASP A 192 2.40 5.43 6.90
N ILE A 193 3.55 5.46 6.25
CA ILE A 193 3.73 6.17 4.99
C ILE A 193 2.98 5.46 3.86
N VAL A 194 2.12 6.21 3.17
CA VAL A 194 1.45 5.75 1.96
C VAL A 194 2.41 5.89 0.78
N LEU A 195 2.92 4.77 0.28
CA LEU A 195 3.71 4.74 -0.94
C LEU A 195 2.80 4.99 -2.15
N GLU A 196 3.18 5.91 -3.04
CA GLU A 196 2.36 6.30 -4.19
C GLU A 196 3.13 6.30 -5.51
N TRP A 197 2.40 6.15 -6.63
CA TRP A 197 2.90 6.59 -7.92
C TRP A 197 2.58 8.08 -8.06
N ILE A 198 3.58 8.87 -8.42
CA ILE A 198 3.45 10.33 -8.49
C ILE A 198 3.75 10.77 -9.93
N PRO A 199 2.78 11.30 -10.68
CA PRO A 199 3.06 11.82 -12.01
C PRO A 199 4.09 12.94 -11.95
N TYR A 200 4.98 12.99 -12.93
CA TYR A 200 6.06 13.96 -12.93
C TYR A 200 5.58 15.43 -12.92
N ASN A 201 4.42 15.71 -13.51
CA ASN A 201 3.84 17.06 -13.54
C ASN A 201 3.38 17.56 -12.15
N GLN A 202 3.47 16.74 -11.10
CA GLN A 202 3.21 17.12 -9.71
C GLN A 202 4.37 17.86 -9.04
N PHE A 203 5.54 17.92 -9.69
CA PHE A 203 6.72 18.58 -9.16
C PHE A 203 6.93 19.96 -9.78
N ASP A 204 7.04 20.97 -8.93
CA ASP A 204 7.40 22.35 -9.28
C ASP A 204 8.77 22.71 -8.65
N GLU A 205 9.35 23.85 -9.05
CA GLU A 205 10.61 24.38 -8.52
C GLU A 205 11.75 23.33 -8.49
N ILE A 206 11.89 22.59 -9.59
CA ILE A 206 12.86 21.50 -9.68
C ILE A 206 14.27 22.07 -9.88
N GLU A 207 15.13 21.88 -8.88
CA GLU A 207 16.51 22.33 -8.87
C GLU A 207 17.47 21.16 -8.69
N LYS A 208 18.53 21.12 -9.50
CA LYS A 208 19.53 20.05 -9.42
C LYS A 208 20.42 20.25 -8.20
N SER A 209 20.37 19.31 -7.26
CA SER A 209 21.17 19.33 -6.03
C SER A 209 22.52 18.62 -6.22
N GLY A 210 22.58 17.59 -7.06
CA GLY A 210 23.82 16.85 -7.32
C GLY A 210 23.66 15.80 -8.42
N LYS A 211 24.78 15.38 -9.03
CA LYS A 211 24.82 14.29 -10.01
C LYS A 211 26.06 13.43 -9.78
N ASN A 212 25.91 12.12 -9.89
CA ASN A 212 27.01 11.18 -9.80
C ASN A 212 26.71 9.89 -10.59
N GLY A 213 27.57 9.56 -11.55
CA GLY A 213 27.39 8.38 -12.41
C GLY A 213 25.99 8.25 -13.00
N LEU A 214 25.28 7.21 -12.57
CA LEU A 214 23.91 6.88 -12.97
C LEU A 214 22.82 7.53 -12.10
N ILE A 215 23.14 8.37 -11.13
CA ILE A 215 22.15 8.98 -10.21
C ILE A 215 22.22 10.50 -10.28
N THR A 216 21.07 11.16 -10.39
CA THR A 216 20.95 12.61 -10.23
C THR A 216 19.92 12.91 -9.15
N VAL A 217 20.27 13.78 -8.20
CA VAL A 217 19.37 14.22 -7.13
C VAL A 217 18.93 15.64 -7.42
N TYR A 218 17.62 15.86 -7.36
CA TYR A 218 17.00 17.19 -7.44
C TYR A 218 16.23 17.48 -6.15
N SER A 219 16.06 18.75 -5.83
CA SER A 219 15.05 19.23 -4.89
C SER A 219 13.85 19.72 -5.68
N ALA A 220 12.65 19.49 -5.19
CA ALA A 220 11.42 19.96 -5.81
C ALA A 220 10.33 20.23 -4.76
N ILE A 221 9.29 20.93 -5.16
CA ILE A 221 8.02 21.05 -4.44
C ILE A 221 7.03 20.07 -5.04
N TRP A 222 6.54 19.12 -4.25
CA TRP A 222 5.41 18.27 -4.62
C TRP A 222 4.10 18.99 -4.28
N LYS A 223 3.35 19.41 -5.31
CA LYS A 223 2.10 20.17 -5.19
C LYS A 223 1.08 19.50 -4.28
N ASP A 224 0.68 18.27 -4.62
CA ASP A 224 -0.29 17.53 -3.82
C ASP A 224 0.31 17.10 -2.47
N GLY A 225 1.57 16.68 -2.45
CA GLY A 225 2.23 16.19 -1.24
C GLY A 225 1.74 14.80 -0.78
N PRO A 226 2.37 14.21 0.26
CA PRO A 226 2.03 12.86 0.72
C PRO A 226 0.66 12.80 1.40
N LEU A 227 0.01 11.64 1.29
CA LEU A 227 -1.18 11.33 2.07
C LEU A 227 -0.83 11.05 3.53
N HIS A 228 -1.61 11.61 4.44
CA HIS A 228 -1.54 11.31 5.88
C HIS A 228 -2.92 11.47 6.53
N LYS A 229 -3.09 10.91 7.72
CA LYS A 229 -4.23 11.25 8.59
C LYS A 229 -3.84 12.40 9.51
N LYS A 230 -4.74 13.36 9.69
CA LYS A 230 -4.52 14.44 10.66
C LYS A 230 -4.61 13.91 12.09
N HIS A 231 -5.55 13.00 12.33
CA HIS A 231 -5.73 12.30 13.60
C HIS A 231 -6.01 10.80 13.38
N TRP A 232 -5.67 9.97 14.36
CA TRP A 232 -5.87 8.51 14.29
C TRP A 232 -7.33 8.08 14.11
N TRP A 233 -8.29 8.88 14.57
CA TRP A 233 -9.73 8.62 14.42
C TRP A 233 -10.32 9.13 13.10
N ASP A 234 -9.54 9.83 12.26
CA ASP A 234 -10.06 10.33 10.99
C ASP A 234 -10.27 9.17 10.00
N GLU A 235 -11.43 9.16 9.35
CA GLU A 235 -11.76 8.17 8.32
C GLU A 235 -11.02 8.44 7.00
N ASN A 236 -10.78 9.72 6.70
CA ASN A 236 -10.26 10.17 5.41
C ASN A 236 -8.81 10.63 5.53
N TYR A 237 -8.01 10.31 4.51
CA TYR A 237 -6.67 10.85 4.35
C TYR A 237 -6.73 12.26 3.76
N ILE A 238 -5.80 13.09 4.18
CA ILE A 238 -5.58 14.43 3.62
C ILE A 238 -4.17 14.53 3.03
N ARG A 239 -3.97 15.54 2.21
CA ARG A 239 -2.72 15.82 1.50
C ARG A 239 -1.89 16.85 2.28
N ASP A 240 -0.59 16.59 2.47
CA ASP A 240 0.38 17.56 3.00
C ASP A 240 0.97 18.40 1.85
N SER A 241 0.16 19.29 1.28
CA SER A 241 0.46 19.99 0.03
C SER A 241 1.69 20.89 0.07
N ASN A 242 2.28 21.10 -1.11
CA ASN A 242 3.51 21.86 -1.33
C ASN A 242 4.71 21.33 -0.52
N LYS A 243 4.79 20.01 -0.39
CA LYS A 243 5.86 19.35 0.35
C LYS A 243 7.19 19.48 -0.39
N LYS A 244 8.22 19.98 0.28
CA LYS A 244 9.59 19.93 -0.25
C LYS A 244 10.12 18.50 -0.21
N VAL A 245 10.53 17.98 -1.36
CA VAL A 245 10.99 16.59 -1.54
C VAL A 245 12.33 16.54 -2.26
N ALA A 246 13.05 15.44 -2.06
CA ALA A 246 14.21 15.06 -2.87
C ALA A 246 13.78 14.05 -3.95
N LEU A 247 14.19 14.29 -5.19
CA LEU A 247 13.95 13.44 -6.34
C LEU A 247 15.26 12.74 -6.73
N LYS A 248 15.41 11.48 -6.34
CA LYS A 248 16.55 10.64 -6.71
C LYS A 248 16.25 9.97 -8.05
N CYS A 249 16.73 10.58 -9.13
CA CYS A 249 16.60 10.07 -10.50
C CYS A 249 17.67 9.03 -10.79
N LEU A 250 17.25 7.87 -11.31
CA LEU A 250 18.11 6.73 -11.58
C LEU A 250 18.21 6.52 -13.10
N HIS A 251 19.32 6.96 -13.68
CA HIS A 251 19.59 6.89 -15.11
C HIS A 251 19.94 5.46 -15.54
N ASN A 252 19.48 5.09 -16.75
CA ASN A 252 19.78 3.80 -17.37
C ASN A 252 19.25 2.56 -16.62
N LEU A 253 18.35 2.73 -15.65
CA LEU A 253 17.65 1.63 -14.98
C LEU A 253 16.57 0.94 -15.85
N ARG A 254 16.47 1.31 -17.14
CA ARG A 254 15.65 0.58 -18.13
C ARG A 254 15.91 -0.94 -18.15
N LYS A 255 17.01 -1.44 -17.58
CA LYS A 255 17.37 -2.86 -17.61
C LYS A 255 16.67 -3.77 -16.58
N SER A 256 16.01 -3.29 -15.52
CA SER A 256 15.12 -4.16 -14.73
C SER A 256 14.23 -3.40 -13.72
N ILE A 257 12.92 -3.40 -13.94
CA ILE A 257 11.91 -2.95 -12.95
C ILE A 257 12.08 -3.68 -11.60
N ASN A 258 12.56 -4.92 -11.62
CA ASN A 258 12.78 -5.68 -10.39
C ASN A 258 13.92 -5.08 -9.55
N THR A 259 14.95 -4.50 -10.18
CA THR A 259 16.04 -3.81 -9.47
C THR A 259 15.50 -2.55 -8.77
N LEU A 260 14.67 -1.77 -9.47
CA LEU A 260 13.99 -0.61 -8.89
C LEU A 260 13.14 -1.03 -7.67
N ILE A 261 12.32 -2.07 -7.81
CA ILE A 261 11.49 -2.57 -6.72
C ILE A 261 12.36 -3.02 -5.54
N ASN A 262 13.44 -3.76 -5.78
CA ASN A 262 14.33 -4.20 -4.71
C ASN A 262 14.99 -3.03 -3.98
N GLU A 263 15.43 -1.99 -4.70
CA GLU A 263 15.96 -0.77 -4.08
C GLU A 263 14.89 -0.05 -3.25
N ALA A 264 13.67 0.08 -3.77
CA ALA A 264 12.53 0.64 -3.03
C ALA A 264 12.22 -0.15 -1.75
N LYS A 265 12.38 -1.48 -1.76
CA LYS A 265 12.16 -2.33 -0.57
C LYS A 265 13.13 -2.01 0.57
N ILE A 266 14.38 -1.64 0.27
CA ILE A 266 15.39 -1.30 1.29
C ILE A 266 14.91 -0.11 2.14
N TYR A 267 14.40 0.93 1.49
CA TYR A 267 13.85 2.11 2.17
C TYR A 267 12.65 1.83 3.08
N LEU A 268 11.97 0.70 2.86
CA LEU A 268 10.76 0.33 3.61
C LEU A 268 11.06 -0.68 4.74
N THR A 269 12.28 -1.21 4.79
CA THR A 269 12.73 -2.15 5.83
C THR A 269 13.63 -1.46 6.86
N ASN A 270 14.35 -0.40 6.46
CA ASN A 270 15.13 0.42 7.39
C ASN A 270 14.18 1.27 8.24
N LYS A 271 14.12 1.02 9.55
CA LYS A 271 13.44 1.88 10.54
C LYS A 271 14.19 3.18 10.84
N ASP A 272 15.15 3.57 10.01
CA ASP A 272 15.78 4.87 10.13
C ASP A 272 14.74 5.95 9.81
N GLU A 273 14.32 6.67 10.84
CA GLU A 273 13.37 7.80 10.77
C GLU A 273 13.79 8.91 9.79
N PHE A 274 15.01 8.83 9.23
CA PHE A 274 15.64 9.88 8.43
C PHE A 274 15.46 9.74 6.91
N GLN A 275 15.14 8.56 6.36
CA GLN A 275 14.93 8.37 4.90
C GLN A 275 13.56 7.75 4.58
N VAL A 276 12.58 8.62 4.38
CA VAL A 276 11.21 8.24 4.04
C VAL A 276 11.04 8.22 2.52
N LEU A 277 10.60 7.08 1.97
CA LEU A 277 10.20 6.95 0.58
C LEU A 277 8.69 7.19 0.44
N TYR A 278 8.33 8.34 -0.12
CA TYR A 278 6.93 8.69 -0.38
C TYR A 278 6.37 8.04 -1.63
N GLY A 279 7.20 7.84 -2.65
CA GLY A 279 6.69 7.32 -3.91
C GLY A 279 7.71 7.11 -5.00
N ILE A 280 7.18 6.62 -6.11
CA ILE A 280 7.91 6.40 -7.35
C ILE A 280 7.30 7.32 -8.41
N SER A 281 8.17 7.94 -9.20
CA SER A 281 7.79 8.71 -10.38
C SER A 281 8.62 8.27 -11.58
N GLN A 282 8.34 8.81 -12.74
CA GLN A 282 9.10 8.60 -13.96
C GLN A 282 9.26 9.89 -14.73
N TYR A 283 10.50 10.17 -15.11
CA TYR A 283 10.84 11.31 -15.94
C TYR A 283 10.27 11.11 -17.36
N PRO A 284 9.39 12.00 -17.86
CA PRO A 284 8.65 11.75 -19.11
C PRO A 284 9.53 11.58 -20.35
N ASP A 285 10.62 12.34 -20.48
CA ASP A 285 11.41 12.34 -21.72
C ASP A 285 12.32 11.11 -21.84
N THR A 286 12.94 10.70 -20.73
CA THR A 286 13.91 9.59 -20.73
C THR A 286 13.28 8.26 -20.31
N GLY A 287 12.16 8.31 -19.58
CA GLY A 287 11.58 7.16 -18.91
C GLY A 287 12.40 6.68 -17.71
N ASP A 288 13.37 7.47 -17.23
CA ASP A 288 14.13 7.16 -16.02
C ASP A 288 13.21 7.21 -14.80
N TYR A 289 13.33 6.22 -13.91
CA TYR A 289 12.55 6.19 -12.68
C TYR A 289 13.16 7.11 -11.62
N ILE A 290 12.28 7.63 -10.77
CA ILE A 290 12.60 8.61 -9.74
C ILE A 290 12.05 8.08 -8.42
N PHE A 291 12.88 8.07 -7.38
CA PHE A 291 12.39 7.94 -6.01
C PHE A 291 12.12 9.30 -5.40
N VAL A 292 10.95 9.45 -4.81
CA VAL A 292 10.47 10.68 -4.16
C VAL A 292 10.60 10.49 -2.67
N GLN A 293 11.49 11.28 -2.05
CA GLN A 293 11.92 11.08 -0.67
C GLN A 293 11.79 12.36 0.15
N ASN A 294 11.79 12.23 1.47
CA ASN A 294 11.95 13.38 2.35
C ASN A 294 13.26 14.12 2.04
N ASN A 295 13.20 15.45 2.09
CA ASN A 295 14.35 16.32 1.78
C ASN A 295 15.34 16.36 2.95
N SER A 296 15.87 15.20 3.34
CA SER A 296 16.95 15.10 4.32
C SER A 296 18.26 15.45 3.63
N THR A 297 18.98 16.42 4.19
CA THR A 297 20.29 16.94 3.74
C THR A 297 21.37 15.86 3.54
N ASN A 298 21.13 14.63 4.01
CA ASN A 298 22.07 13.52 3.95
C ASN A 298 22.11 12.74 2.61
N LEU A 299 21.14 12.93 1.70
CA LEU A 299 21.10 12.13 0.46
C LEU A 299 22.29 12.41 -0.47
N VAL A 300 22.78 13.65 -0.51
CA VAL A 300 23.95 14.05 -1.31
C VAL A 300 25.26 13.60 -0.65
N ASN A 301 25.26 13.43 0.67
CA ASN A 301 26.45 13.03 1.43
C ASN A 301 26.70 11.52 1.39
N GLN A 302 25.71 10.68 1.13
CA GLN A 302 25.88 9.21 1.09
C GLN A 302 26.42 8.67 -0.25
N ILE A 303 26.99 9.52 -1.12
CA ILE A 303 27.35 9.14 -2.49
C ILE A 303 28.83 9.46 -2.77
N SER A 304 29.59 8.46 -3.19
CA SER A 304 31.01 8.60 -3.55
C SER A 304 31.18 9.30 -4.89
N LYS A 305 32.25 10.09 -5.06
CA LYS A 305 32.65 10.61 -6.39
C LYS A 305 33.16 9.52 -7.35
N ASN A 306 33.25 8.26 -6.92
CA ASN A 306 33.75 7.13 -7.71
C ASN A 306 32.64 6.13 -8.03
N ASP A 307 32.25 6.04 -9.30
CA ASP A 307 31.18 5.18 -9.79
C ASP A 307 31.38 3.69 -9.43
N LYS A 308 32.61 3.17 -9.52
CA LYS A 308 32.89 1.76 -9.17
C LYS A 308 32.67 1.46 -7.69
N ILE A 309 32.93 2.43 -6.82
CA ILE A 309 32.70 2.30 -5.37
C ILE A 309 31.20 2.25 -5.10
N ASN A 310 30.42 3.09 -5.78
CA ASN A 310 28.97 3.08 -5.63
C ASN A 310 28.35 1.78 -6.15
N ASP A 311 28.78 1.28 -7.31
CA ASP A 311 28.32 -0.01 -7.86
C ASP A 311 28.61 -1.16 -6.88
N PHE A 312 29.82 -1.17 -6.30
CA PHE A 312 30.22 -2.15 -5.29
C PHE A 312 29.38 -2.07 -4.01
N ILE A 313 29.12 -0.86 -3.51
CA ILE A 313 28.25 -0.64 -2.34
C ILE A 313 26.83 -1.16 -2.63
N GLN A 314 26.29 -0.86 -3.81
CA GLN A 314 24.96 -1.35 -4.19
C GLN A 314 24.92 -2.88 -4.33
N GLU A 315 25.93 -3.49 -4.96
CA GLU A 315 26.03 -4.96 -5.05
C GLU A 315 26.09 -5.61 -3.65
N ARG A 316 26.79 -4.98 -2.70
CA ARG A 316 26.86 -5.42 -1.30
C ARG A 316 25.51 -5.28 -0.60
N LYS A 317 24.80 -4.16 -0.76
CA LYS A 317 23.47 -3.94 -0.17
C LYS A 317 22.45 -4.98 -0.64
N LEU A 318 22.53 -5.42 -1.89
CA LEU A 318 21.62 -6.44 -2.44
C LEU A 318 21.86 -7.87 -1.94
N LYS A 319 22.98 -8.14 -1.24
CA LYS A 319 23.34 -9.47 -0.71
C LYS A 319 23.02 -9.64 0.78
N ILE A 320 22.52 -8.59 1.44
CA ILE A 320 22.13 -8.61 2.84
C ILE A 320 20.88 -9.47 3.00
N ASN A 321 20.96 -10.49 3.85
CA ASN A 321 19.89 -11.47 4.06
C ASN A 321 19.40 -11.51 5.51
N ASP A 322 20.12 -10.88 6.45
CA ASP A 322 19.77 -10.84 7.87
C ASP A 322 19.60 -9.39 8.36
N TYR A 323 18.77 -9.21 9.40
CA TYR A 323 18.48 -7.91 10.02
C TYR A 323 19.71 -7.34 10.74
N ASP A 324 20.64 -8.20 11.18
CA ASP A 324 21.84 -7.80 11.91
C ASP A 324 23.05 -7.54 10.98
N ASP A 325 22.89 -7.67 9.66
CA ASP A 325 23.96 -7.44 8.69
C ASP A 325 24.30 -5.94 8.57
N ILE A 326 25.57 -5.59 8.78
CA ILE A 326 26.06 -4.21 8.67
C ILE A 326 25.89 -3.70 7.23
N GLN A 327 25.12 -2.62 7.05
CA GLN A 327 24.96 -1.98 5.75
C GLN A 327 26.23 -1.20 5.38
N LEU A 328 26.84 -1.60 4.26
CA LEU A 328 27.96 -0.85 3.69
C LEU A 328 27.43 0.47 3.09
N GLU A 329 28.02 1.59 3.47
CA GLU A 329 27.70 2.90 2.90
C GLU A 329 28.94 3.74 2.58
N TRP A 330 28.77 4.74 1.73
CA TRP A 330 29.81 5.72 1.48
C TRP A 330 29.73 6.81 2.53
N ILE A 331 30.85 7.04 3.21
CA ILE A 331 30.98 8.06 4.24
C ILE A 331 31.98 9.12 3.74
N PRO A 332 31.55 10.38 3.53
CA PRO A 332 32.45 11.45 3.16
C PRO A 332 33.55 11.66 4.18
N PHE A 333 34.78 11.93 3.72
CA PHE A 333 35.93 12.08 4.61
C PHE A 333 35.76 13.18 5.68
N ASN A 334 34.97 14.23 5.39
CA ASN A 334 34.67 15.31 6.34
C ASN A 334 33.72 14.90 7.50
N GLN A 335 33.22 13.67 7.50
CA GLN A 335 32.45 13.08 8.61
C GLN A 335 33.33 12.48 9.72
N PHE A 336 34.64 12.44 9.51
CA PHE A 336 35.58 11.92 10.50
C PHE A 336 36.31 13.06 11.23
N ASN A 337 36.40 12.92 12.55
CA ASN A 337 37.21 13.74 13.45
C ASN A 337 38.37 12.90 14.01
N GLU A 338 39.40 13.55 14.55
CA GLU A 338 40.51 12.89 15.26
C GLU A 338 41.16 11.75 14.45
N ILE A 339 41.43 12.02 13.17
CA ILE A 339 41.97 11.04 12.23
C ILE A 339 43.46 10.84 12.52
N ASN A 340 43.82 9.65 13.00
CA ASN A 340 45.20 9.27 13.33
C ASN A 340 45.61 8.06 12.49
N GLU A 341 46.78 8.11 11.86
CA GLU A 341 47.34 6.96 11.16
C GLU A 341 47.80 5.93 12.20
N THR A 342 47.29 4.69 12.10
CA THR A 342 47.62 3.62 13.05
C THR A 342 48.62 2.62 12.49
N SER A 343 48.64 2.42 11.17
CA SER A 343 49.63 1.55 10.51
C SER A 343 49.66 1.78 9.01
N LYS A 344 50.81 1.53 8.37
CA LYS A 344 50.97 1.65 6.93
C LYS A 344 51.83 0.51 6.38
N ASN A 345 51.39 -0.09 5.28
CA ASN A 345 52.20 -1.00 4.48
C ASN A 345 52.23 -0.52 3.02
N GLU A 346 52.85 -1.31 2.12
CA GLU A 346 53.03 -0.93 0.71
C GLU A 346 51.72 -0.79 -0.09
N LEU A 347 50.61 -1.35 0.39
CA LEU A 347 49.33 -1.38 -0.33
C LEU A 347 48.22 -0.58 0.35
N ILE A 348 48.25 -0.46 1.68
CA ILE A 348 47.15 0.08 2.50
C ILE A 348 47.73 0.93 3.65
N THR A 349 47.07 2.06 3.91
CA THR A 349 47.26 2.85 5.13
C THR A 349 45.98 2.76 5.96
N ILE A 350 46.13 2.44 7.25
CA ILE A 350 45.03 2.28 8.20
C ILE A 350 45.01 3.51 9.10
N TYR A 351 43.82 4.09 9.25
CA TYR A 351 43.55 5.21 10.14
C TYR A 351 42.54 4.80 11.21
N SER A 352 42.69 5.33 12.41
CA SER A 352 41.60 5.44 13.40
C SER A 352 40.98 6.83 13.31
N ALA A 353 39.68 6.93 13.52
CA ALA A 353 38.97 8.20 13.53
C ALA A 353 37.68 8.09 14.34
N ILE A 354 37.17 9.23 14.80
CA ILE A 354 35.83 9.35 15.39
C ILE A 354 34.86 9.73 14.26
N TRP A 355 33.88 8.88 13.99
CA TRP A 355 32.79 9.20 13.07
C TRP A 355 31.74 10.06 13.76
N LYS A 356 31.51 11.28 13.27
CA LYS A 356 30.58 12.27 13.87
C LYS A 356 29.17 11.75 14.11
N ASP A 357 28.58 11.13 13.09
CA ASP A 357 27.19 10.70 13.11
C ASP A 357 27.04 9.21 13.49
N GLY A 358 28.17 8.49 13.62
CA GLY A 358 28.20 7.04 13.83
C GLY A 358 27.70 6.24 12.61
N PRO A 359 27.89 4.90 12.62
CA PRO A 359 27.19 4.03 11.68
C PRO A 359 25.67 4.22 11.80
N LEU A 360 24.97 4.09 10.67
CA LEU A 360 23.54 3.78 10.65
C LEU A 360 23.34 2.41 11.33
N CYS A 361 23.44 2.38 12.65
CA CYS A 361 23.12 1.23 13.46
C CYS A 361 21.65 1.32 13.83
N HIS A 362 20.94 0.21 13.64
CA HIS A 362 19.61 0.01 14.18
C HIS A 362 19.64 0.29 15.69
N ASN A 363 19.03 1.40 16.12
CA ASN A 363 18.80 1.64 17.54
C ASN A 363 17.80 0.61 18.07
N GLU A 364 18.08 0.12 19.28
CA GLU A 364 17.39 -0.95 20.04
C GLU A 364 15.86 -0.83 20.09
#